data_AF-A0A9W4XCF5-F1
#
_entry.id   AF-A0A9W4XCF5-F1
#
_cell.length_a   1.000
_cell.length_b   1.000
_cell.length_c   1.000
_cell.angle_alpha   90.00
_cell.angle_beta   90.00
_cell.angle_gamma   90.00
#
_symmetry.space_group_name_H-M   'P 1'
#
loop_
_entity.id
_entity.type
_entity.pdbx_description
1 polymer ?
#
loop_
_entity_poly.entity_id
_entity_poly.type
_entity_poly.pdbx_seq_one_letter_code
_entity_poly.pdbx_strand_id
1 'polypeptide(L)'
;MSGSFWKFSNGFTSLSNISTLLEEENNKDQFETLLNLLNENDLLQELLSNNPVLLDFLRQEQIITYLVDLVINDGKIPEDKELPKNEKIKDENGSEEDEDEKEEEEEDEDDEVEEDEEEEEDLPTKRATLATEILSADVWSLTDTVMESTTNLNKLWDLLDSKVSLYFIKIMEHLLDMKCDETITYLIENQPNLVEKFMKHLSNPPLMDFLLKLISIDKPDNSTGMIDFLQNQNLIDNLLANLEESSDVIKAIITISANSSTDSNCIGPNELTRQLVSYSAIENLCKQMLDGGIKLANGVGIIIEIIRKNNSDYDVLPVLYITLESHPPTGRDPIYLGHLLKVFGQNIKNFNDLLVKNNETKLKTPFGDIEPLGFERFKICELIAELLHCSNMALLNDPKGYDVVKERDELRNKMKEFDPVSFKYNEVIVMEHESKEHNNEDPVIGDFLKIALYDTQIISNILSMFFKFPWNNFLHNVVFDIVQQILNGSMDIGYNKYLTIDLFTQGDLTNKIIEGQKLCDDYEKTNGLRLGFMGHLTLIAEEVVKFVQLYPDSFDLINEKVESEKWEDYVSHVLYDTREKYNAILGGDEDTFEEGLGEIIEEVKTG
;
A
#
# COMPACT_ATOMS: atom_id res chain seq x y z
N MET A 1 45.73 44.72 -2.21
CA MET A 1 46.92 44.28 -1.45
C MET A 1 46.79 42.78 -1.25
N SER A 2 47.77 42.04 -1.75
CA SER A 2 48.22 40.68 -1.36
C SER A 2 47.17 39.56 -1.28
N GLY A 3 47.19 38.49 -2.06
CA GLY A 3 48.18 38.00 -3.02
C GLY A 3 47.73 36.61 -3.49
N SER A 4 47.94 36.35 -4.78
CA SER A 4 47.69 35.07 -5.45
C SER A 4 48.44 33.93 -4.78
N PHE A 5 47.79 32.77 -4.63
CA PHE A 5 48.48 31.49 -4.44
C PHE A 5 48.00 30.52 -5.53
N TRP A 6 48.65 30.59 -6.69
CA TRP A 6 48.72 29.46 -7.60
C TRP A 6 49.57 28.39 -6.91
N LYS A 7 48.96 27.33 -6.40
CA LYS A 7 49.67 26.08 -6.13
C LYS A 7 49.53 25.20 -7.35
N PHE A 8 50.53 25.28 -8.24
CA PHE A 8 50.89 24.15 -9.09
C PHE A 8 51.24 22.98 -8.15
N SER A 9 50.37 22.00 -8.05
CA SER A 9 50.69 20.69 -7.49
C SER A 9 51.16 19.78 -8.63
N ASN A 10 52.39 20.02 -9.11
CA ASN A 10 53.18 18.95 -9.71
C ASN A 10 54.03 18.36 -8.59
N GLY A 11 53.65 17.19 -8.10
CA GLY A 11 54.37 16.50 -7.03
C GLY A 11 53.69 15.19 -6.65
N PHE A 12 54.06 14.13 -7.38
CA PHE A 12 53.82 12.71 -7.09
C PHE A 12 52.35 12.28 -7.02
N THR A 13 51.79 11.91 -8.17
CA THR A 13 50.95 10.70 -8.21
C THR A 13 51.81 9.57 -7.65
N SER A 14 51.51 9.04 -6.47
CA SER A 14 51.87 7.66 -6.21
C SER A 14 51.32 6.87 -7.41
N LEU A 15 52.17 6.09 -8.07
CA LEU A 15 51.67 5.11 -9.03
C LEU A 15 50.57 4.34 -8.33
N SER A 16 49.35 4.43 -8.82
CA SER A 16 48.24 3.63 -8.30
C SER A 16 48.69 2.17 -8.41
N ASN A 17 48.64 1.43 -7.28
CA ASN A 17 48.99 0.02 -7.25
C ASN A 17 48.13 -0.75 -8.27
N ILE A 18 46.88 -0.30 -8.47
CA ILE A 18 45.94 -0.84 -9.46
C ILE A 18 46.41 -0.57 -10.89
N SER A 19 46.86 0.64 -11.20
CA SER A 19 47.42 0.95 -12.52
C SER A 19 48.67 0.11 -12.81
N THR A 20 49.54 -0.11 -11.82
CA THR A 20 50.72 -0.98 -12.00
C THR A 20 50.36 -2.45 -12.14
N LEU A 21 49.39 -2.96 -11.38
CA LEU A 21 48.89 -4.33 -11.52
C LEU A 21 48.32 -4.57 -12.93
N LEU A 22 47.51 -3.64 -13.43
CA LEU A 22 46.93 -3.73 -14.78
C LEU A 22 47.99 -3.65 -15.88
N GLU A 23 49.05 -2.84 -15.69
CA GLU A 23 50.17 -2.76 -16.63
C GLU A 23 51.02 -4.04 -16.64
N GLU A 24 51.28 -4.64 -15.47
CA GLU A 24 52.09 -5.86 -15.30
C GLU A 24 51.35 -7.12 -15.77
N GLU A 25 50.03 -7.15 -15.64
CA GLU A 25 49.20 -8.32 -15.96
C GLU A 25 48.55 -8.29 -17.36
N ASN A 26 48.89 -7.31 -18.20
CA ASN A 26 48.38 -7.19 -19.59
C ASN A 26 48.55 -8.44 -20.48
N ASN A 27 49.35 -9.43 -20.09
CA ASN A 27 49.58 -10.70 -20.81
C ASN A 27 49.08 -11.96 -20.07
N LYS A 28 48.41 -11.81 -18.91
CA LYS A 28 47.88 -12.93 -18.11
C LYS A 28 46.40 -13.21 -18.43
N ASP A 29 45.85 -14.26 -17.82
CA ASP A 29 44.42 -14.55 -17.90
C ASP A 29 43.62 -13.41 -17.26
N GLN A 30 42.68 -12.85 -18.02
CA GLN A 30 41.91 -11.67 -17.60
C GLN A 30 41.05 -11.93 -16.35
N PHE A 31 40.66 -13.19 -16.11
CA PHE A 31 39.90 -13.56 -14.91
C PHE A 31 40.79 -13.57 -13.66
N GLU A 32 42.03 -14.06 -13.76
CA GLU A 32 43.02 -13.99 -12.68
C GLU A 32 43.32 -12.53 -12.30
N THR A 33 43.50 -11.67 -13.30
CA THR A 33 43.69 -10.23 -13.06
C THR A 33 42.50 -9.58 -12.37
N LEU A 34 41.27 -9.95 -12.75
CA LEU A 34 40.08 -9.49 -12.06
C LEU A 34 40.06 -9.95 -10.59
N LEU A 35 40.40 -11.21 -10.31
CA LEU A 35 40.44 -11.73 -8.94
C LEU A 35 41.49 -11.01 -8.08
N ASN A 36 42.67 -10.74 -8.65
CA ASN A 36 43.71 -9.97 -7.97
C ASN A 36 43.22 -8.55 -7.65
N LEU A 37 42.54 -7.89 -8.61
CA LEU A 37 41.95 -6.58 -8.40
C LEU A 37 40.90 -6.57 -7.28
N LEU A 38 40.05 -7.59 -7.19
CA LEU A 38 39.03 -7.69 -6.12
C LEU A 38 39.64 -7.82 -4.72
N ASN A 39 40.93 -8.13 -4.58
CA ASN A 39 41.61 -8.16 -3.29
C ASN A 39 42.20 -6.80 -2.88
N GLU A 40 42.24 -5.82 -3.80
CA GLU A 40 42.79 -4.50 -3.53
C GLU A 40 41.81 -3.62 -2.74
N ASN A 41 42.29 -3.02 -1.65
CA ASN A 41 41.45 -2.21 -0.75
C ASN A 41 41.01 -0.87 -1.37
N ASP A 42 41.83 -0.30 -2.26
CA ASP A 42 41.58 1.02 -2.86
C ASP A 42 40.72 0.94 -4.15
N LEU A 43 40.30 -0.28 -4.57
CA LEU A 43 39.62 -0.52 -5.85
C LEU A 43 38.39 0.37 -6.06
N LEU A 44 37.47 0.39 -5.09
CA LEU A 44 36.24 1.17 -5.19
C LEU A 44 36.51 2.68 -5.15
N GLN A 45 37.49 3.12 -4.35
CA GLN A 45 37.86 4.52 -4.28
C GLN A 45 38.45 4.99 -5.62
N GLU A 46 39.32 4.19 -6.23
CA GLU A 46 39.91 4.49 -7.53
C GLU A 46 38.88 4.45 -8.67
N LEU A 47 37.94 3.49 -8.62
CA LEU A 47 36.80 3.43 -9.53
C LEU A 47 35.96 4.71 -9.49
N LEU A 48 35.56 5.14 -8.28
CA LEU A 48 34.79 6.38 -8.07
C LEU A 48 35.60 7.64 -8.43
N SER A 49 36.93 7.57 -8.36
CA SER A 49 37.81 8.65 -8.83
C SER A 49 37.95 8.74 -10.35
N ASN A 50 37.27 7.85 -11.10
CA ASN A 50 37.32 7.72 -12.55
C ASN A 50 38.74 7.45 -13.09
N ASN A 51 39.47 6.51 -12.49
CA ASN A 51 40.77 6.09 -13.01
C ASN A 51 40.61 5.49 -14.44
N PRO A 52 41.22 6.11 -15.48
CA PRO A 52 40.97 5.72 -16.87
C PRO A 52 41.47 4.31 -17.20
N VAL A 53 42.59 3.86 -16.61
CA VAL A 53 43.16 2.54 -16.87
C VAL A 53 42.26 1.44 -16.30
N LEU A 54 41.75 1.67 -15.09
CA LEU A 54 40.81 0.76 -14.44
C LEU A 54 39.48 0.69 -15.19
N LEU A 55 38.96 1.83 -15.65
CA LEU A 55 37.73 1.88 -16.44
C LEU A 55 37.87 1.18 -17.79
N ASP A 56 38.98 1.37 -18.50
CA ASP A 56 39.22 0.70 -19.78
C ASP A 56 39.32 -0.84 -19.63
N PHE A 57 39.77 -1.32 -18.46
CA PHE A 57 39.75 -2.74 -18.14
C PHE A 57 38.34 -3.23 -17.78
N LEU A 58 37.67 -2.59 -16.84
CA LEU A 58 36.35 -3.02 -16.35
C LEU A 58 35.25 -2.93 -17.40
N ARG A 59 35.35 -2.03 -18.38
CA ARG A 59 34.39 -1.87 -19.48
C ARG A 59 34.53 -2.94 -20.58
N GLN A 60 35.45 -3.88 -20.45
CA GLN A 60 35.53 -4.98 -21.41
C GLN A 60 34.36 -5.95 -21.19
N GLU A 61 33.67 -6.33 -22.26
CA GLU A 61 32.50 -7.24 -22.20
C GLU A 61 32.79 -8.54 -21.44
N GLN A 62 34.00 -9.08 -21.61
CA GLN A 62 34.44 -10.29 -20.93
C GLN A 62 34.59 -10.10 -19.42
N ILE A 63 35.07 -8.93 -18.97
CA ILE A 63 35.21 -8.60 -17.54
C ILE A 63 33.84 -8.39 -16.90
N ILE A 64 32.93 -7.69 -17.57
CA ILE A 64 31.53 -7.57 -17.12
C ILE A 64 30.89 -8.96 -16.97
N THR A 65 31.12 -9.85 -17.94
CA THR A 65 30.61 -11.22 -17.90
C THR A 65 31.14 -11.97 -16.67
N TYR A 66 32.42 -11.82 -16.34
CA TYR A 66 33.01 -12.43 -15.15
C TYR A 66 32.46 -11.86 -13.84
N LEU A 67 32.26 -10.55 -13.76
CA LEU A 67 31.61 -9.92 -12.61
C LEU A 67 30.18 -10.44 -12.41
N VAL A 68 29.41 -10.57 -13.49
CA VAL A 68 28.05 -11.12 -13.46
C VAL A 68 28.04 -12.60 -13.06
N ASP A 69 28.95 -13.40 -13.60
CA ASP A 69 29.08 -14.81 -13.23
C ASP A 69 29.49 -14.97 -11.74
N LEU A 70 30.33 -14.07 -11.20
CA LEU A 70 30.61 -14.04 -9.75
C LEU A 70 29.36 -13.71 -8.94
N VAL A 71 28.55 -12.73 -9.36
CA VAL A 71 27.28 -12.40 -8.66
C VAL A 71 26.30 -13.57 -8.67
N ILE A 72 26.15 -14.25 -9.80
CA ILE A 72 25.21 -15.39 -9.96
C ILE A 72 25.62 -16.56 -9.07
N ASN A 73 26.92 -16.81 -8.93
CA ASN A 73 27.48 -17.94 -8.16
C ASN A 73 27.79 -17.60 -6.69
N ASP A 74 27.27 -16.49 -6.15
CA ASP A 74 27.60 -15.99 -4.80
C ASP A 74 29.12 -15.92 -4.54
N GLY A 75 29.87 -15.50 -5.57
CA GLY A 75 31.31 -15.30 -5.55
C GLY A 75 32.15 -16.58 -5.57
N LYS A 76 31.49 -17.74 -5.73
CA LYS A 76 32.19 -19.02 -5.97
C LYS A 76 32.83 -19.01 -7.35
N ILE A 77 34.09 -19.45 -7.39
CA ILE A 77 34.85 -19.61 -8.63
C ILE A 77 34.45 -20.95 -9.25
N PRO A 78 34.21 -21.04 -10.57
CA PRO A 78 34.00 -22.33 -11.24
C PRO A 78 35.21 -23.27 -11.03
N GLU A 79 34.96 -24.56 -10.77
CA GLU A 79 36.03 -25.57 -10.53
C GLU A 79 37.09 -25.58 -11.64
N ASP A 80 36.69 -25.32 -12.89
CA ASP A 80 37.58 -25.26 -14.06
C ASP A 80 38.58 -24.09 -14.02
N LYS A 81 38.38 -23.13 -13.11
CA LYS A 81 39.18 -21.91 -12.90
C LYS A 81 39.80 -21.85 -11.50
N GLU A 82 39.68 -22.89 -10.67
CA GLU A 82 40.37 -22.97 -9.39
C GLU A 82 41.88 -23.13 -9.62
N LEU A 83 42.67 -22.33 -8.89
CA LEU A 83 44.13 -22.47 -8.89
C LEU A 83 44.52 -23.83 -8.28
N PRO A 84 45.54 -24.53 -8.80
CA PRO A 84 46.05 -25.73 -8.15
C PRO A 84 46.56 -25.38 -6.75
N LYS A 85 45.96 -25.98 -5.71
CA LYS A 85 46.42 -25.86 -4.32
C LYS A 85 47.89 -26.32 -4.25
N ASN A 86 48.78 -25.45 -3.79
CA ASN A 86 50.20 -25.75 -3.61
C ASN A 86 50.34 -26.73 -2.43
N GLU A 87 50.44 -28.03 -2.70
CA GLU A 87 50.77 -29.04 -1.67
C GLU A 87 52.15 -28.71 -1.07
N LYS A 88 52.17 -28.29 0.20
CA LYS A 88 53.40 -28.15 1.00
C LYS A 88 54.08 -29.52 1.09
N ILE A 89 55.26 -29.63 0.49
CA ILE A 89 56.16 -30.79 0.57
C ILE A 89 56.54 -31.02 2.03
N LYS A 90 56.17 -32.19 2.58
CA LYS A 90 56.67 -32.68 3.86
C LYS A 90 58.11 -33.17 3.67
N ASP A 91 59.05 -32.47 4.29
CA ASP A 91 60.39 -33.02 4.54
C ASP A 91 60.41 -33.68 5.93
N GLU A 92 60.59 -35.00 5.91
CA GLU A 92 60.88 -35.85 7.06
C GLU A 92 62.36 -35.72 7.47
N ASN A 93 62.63 -35.57 8.77
CA ASN A 93 63.75 -36.18 9.50
C ASN A 93 63.62 -35.80 10.98
N GLY A 94 63.30 -36.74 11.87
CA GLY A 94 64.29 -37.52 12.62
C GLY A 94 64.08 -37.23 14.12
N SER A 95 63.31 -38.06 14.83
CA SER A 95 63.79 -39.10 15.76
C SER A 95 64.49 -38.55 17.00
N GLU A 96 63.87 -38.68 18.17
CA GLU A 96 64.32 -39.56 19.27
C GLU A 96 63.31 -39.54 20.44
N GLU A 97 63.26 -40.69 21.10
CA GLU A 97 62.37 -41.15 22.18
C GLU A 97 62.86 -40.62 23.55
N ASP A 98 61.94 -40.35 24.51
CA ASP A 98 61.90 -41.04 25.82
C ASP A 98 60.97 -40.37 26.87
N GLU A 99 60.01 -41.19 27.32
CA GLU A 99 59.46 -41.47 28.68
C GLU A 99 59.16 -40.37 29.77
N ASP A 100 57.89 -40.42 30.19
CA ASP A 100 57.33 -40.47 31.56
C ASP A 100 57.14 -39.25 32.51
N GLU A 101 55.84 -39.06 32.81
CA GLU A 101 55.13 -38.68 34.06
C GLU A 101 55.45 -37.39 34.87
N LYS A 102 54.43 -36.51 34.84
CA LYS A 102 53.71 -35.82 35.95
C LYS A 102 54.13 -34.43 36.47
N GLU A 103 53.04 -33.67 36.66
CA GLU A 103 52.75 -32.61 37.66
C GLU A 103 52.83 -31.12 37.25
N GLU A 104 51.71 -30.44 37.57
CA GLU A 104 51.53 -28.99 37.87
C GLU A 104 51.47 -28.03 36.65
N GLU A 105 50.28 -27.53 36.32
CA GLU A 105 49.66 -26.27 36.78
C GLU A 105 50.08 -25.04 35.94
N GLU A 106 49.05 -24.47 35.31
CA GLU A 106 48.87 -23.06 34.94
C GLU A 106 49.49 -22.47 33.64
N GLU A 107 48.54 -21.95 32.85
CA GLU A 107 48.52 -20.71 32.07
C GLU A 107 49.21 -20.65 30.68
N ASP A 108 48.32 -20.51 29.68
CA ASP A 108 48.38 -19.69 28.48
C ASP A 108 49.55 -19.88 27.49
N GLU A 109 49.29 -20.63 26.41
CA GLU A 109 49.83 -20.38 25.04
C GLU A 109 49.17 -21.38 24.05
N ASP A 110 47.96 -21.06 23.58
CA ASP A 110 47.30 -21.70 22.42
C ASP A 110 46.65 -20.61 21.55
N ASP A 111 47.44 -19.68 21.03
CA ASP A 111 47.08 -18.82 19.90
C ASP A 111 48.02 -19.20 18.74
N GLU A 112 47.66 -20.19 17.90
CA GLU A 112 48.21 -20.29 16.52
C GLU A 112 47.59 -21.36 15.60
N VAL A 113 46.37 -21.89 15.84
CA VAL A 113 45.77 -22.87 14.89
C VAL A 113 44.26 -22.70 14.61
N GLU A 114 43.61 -21.60 15.02
CA GLU A 114 42.19 -21.36 14.69
C GLU A 114 41.91 -20.22 13.67
N GLU A 115 42.93 -19.57 13.11
CA GLU A 115 42.71 -18.42 12.17
C GLU A 115 42.47 -18.83 10.70
N ASP A 116 42.85 -20.03 10.25
CA ASP A 116 42.82 -20.37 8.81
C ASP A 116 41.44 -20.89 8.32
N GLU A 117 40.53 -21.32 9.19
CA GLU A 117 39.21 -21.87 8.77
C GLU A 117 38.09 -20.80 8.73
N GLU A 118 38.20 -19.70 9.47
CA GLU A 118 37.19 -18.62 9.46
C GLU A 118 37.34 -17.68 8.24
N GLU A 119 38.54 -17.51 7.66
CA GLU A 119 38.76 -16.62 6.50
C GLU A 119 38.26 -17.21 5.16
N GLU A 120 38.15 -18.54 5.01
CA GLU A 120 37.79 -19.17 3.73
C GLU A 120 36.29 -19.04 3.37
N GLU A 121 35.37 -19.00 4.34
CA GLU A 121 33.92 -18.81 4.07
C GLU A 121 33.56 -17.36 3.68
N ASP A 122 34.36 -16.37 4.10
CA ASP A 122 34.10 -14.95 3.83
C ASP A 122 34.57 -14.47 2.45
N LEU A 123 35.56 -15.15 1.85
CA LEU A 123 36.15 -14.78 0.57
C LEU A 123 35.16 -14.78 -0.62
N PRO A 124 34.33 -15.82 -0.84
CA PRO A 124 33.30 -15.80 -1.89
C PRO A 124 32.29 -14.67 -1.69
N THR A 125 31.78 -14.51 -0.47
CA THR A 125 30.82 -13.45 -0.12
C THR A 125 31.40 -12.06 -0.36
N LYS A 126 32.67 -11.84 -0.01
CA LYS A 126 33.41 -10.60 -0.28
C LYS A 126 33.52 -10.33 -1.78
N ARG A 127 33.86 -11.34 -2.58
CA ARG A 127 33.95 -11.21 -4.05
C ARG A 127 32.60 -10.86 -4.67
N ALA A 128 31.52 -11.54 -4.27
CA ALA A 128 30.18 -11.25 -4.77
C ALA A 128 29.74 -9.81 -4.43
N THR A 129 30.03 -9.38 -3.20
CA THR A 129 29.73 -8.03 -2.73
C THR A 129 30.51 -7.00 -3.54
N LEU A 130 31.83 -7.16 -3.69
CA LEU A 130 32.65 -6.22 -4.47
C LEU A 130 32.26 -6.21 -5.96
N ALA A 131 31.95 -7.37 -6.55
CA ALA A 131 31.47 -7.43 -7.92
C ALA A 131 30.14 -6.67 -8.09
N THR A 132 29.25 -6.77 -7.10
CA THR A 132 28.00 -6.00 -7.05
C THR A 132 28.29 -4.50 -6.93
N GLU A 133 29.16 -4.07 -6.01
CA GLU A 133 29.54 -2.65 -5.85
C GLU A 133 30.12 -2.05 -7.12
N ILE A 134 30.92 -2.81 -7.87
CA ILE A 134 31.49 -2.38 -9.14
C ILE A 134 30.38 -2.22 -10.20
N LEU A 135 29.50 -3.22 -10.33
CA LEU A 135 28.39 -3.20 -11.30
C LEU A 135 27.34 -2.13 -10.97
N SER A 136 27.22 -1.73 -9.71
CA SER A 136 26.31 -0.67 -9.24
C SER A 136 27.04 0.62 -8.85
N ALA A 137 28.23 0.88 -9.38
CA ALA A 137 28.99 2.09 -9.08
C ALA A 137 28.41 3.29 -9.84
N ASP A 138 28.37 4.47 -9.21
CA ASP A 138 27.93 5.75 -9.81
C ASP A 138 28.93 6.28 -10.87
N VAL A 139 29.23 5.47 -11.88
CA VAL A 139 30.15 5.74 -12.98
C VAL A 139 29.45 5.51 -14.32
N TRP A 140 29.01 6.60 -14.94
CA TRP A 140 28.15 6.59 -16.12
C TRP A 140 28.66 5.71 -17.28
N SER A 141 29.97 5.74 -17.58
CA SER A 141 30.56 4.96 -18.68
C SER A 141 30.58 3.45 -18.43
N LEU A 142 30.62 3.03 -17.16
CA LEU A 142 30.52 1.63 -16.77
C LEU A 142 29.05 1.19 -16.84
N THR A 143 28.13 2.00 -16.31
CA THR A 143 26.68 1.77 -16.40
C THR A 143 26.22 1.59 -17.86
N ASP A 144 26.69 2.44 -18.79
CA ASP A 144 26.44 2.30 -20.23
C ASP A 144 26.83 0.92 -20.75
N THR A 145 28.04 0.47 -20.38
CA THR A 145 28.59 -0.80 -20.84
C THR A 145 27.78 -1.99 -20.30
N VAL A 146 27.32 -1.90 -19.04
CA VAL A 146 26.45 -2.91 -18.43
C VAL A 146 25.08 -2.94 -19.14
N MET A 147 24.51 -1.77 -19.44
CA MET A 147 23.22 -1.65 -20.13
C MET A 147 23.25 -2.14 -21.58
N GLU A 148 24.36 -1.92 -22.30
CA GLU A 148 24.55 -2.45 -23.66
C GLU A 148 24.65 -3.99 -23.69
N SER A 149 25.04 -4.62 -22.58
CA SER A 149 25.26 -6.06 -22.47
C SER A 149 23.97 -6.84 -22.16
N THR A 150 23.06 -6.89 -23.14
CA THR A 150 21.78 -7.63 -23.03
C THR A 150 21.93 -9.09 -22.61
N THR A 151 22.98 -9.79 -23.06
CA THR A 151 23.27 -11.18 -22.65
C THR A 151 23.49 -11.31 -21.15
N ASN A 152 24.25 -10.39 -20.55
CA ASN A 152 24.56 -10.41 -19.13
C ASN A 152 23.37 -9.95 -18.28
N LEU A 153 22.59 -8.97 -18.77
CA LEU A 153 21.33 -8.61 -18.14
C LEU A 153 20.36 -9.80 -18.12
N ASN A 154 20.25 -10.56 -19.21
CA ASN A 154 19.41 -11.76 -19.24
C ASN A 154 19.86 -12.79 -18.21
N LYS A 155 21.17 -13.06 -18.10
CA LYS A 155 21.72 -13.94 -17.05
C LYS A 155 21.35 -13.47 -15.63
N LEU A 156 21.44 -12.16 -15.35
CA LEU A 156 21.04 -11.59 -14.07
C LEU A 156 19.54 -11.79 -13.81
N TRP A 157 18.69 -11.58 -14.82
CA TRP A 157 17.25 -11.79 -14.70
C TRP A 157 16.85 -13.26 -14.61
N ASP A 158 17.66 -14.19 -15.11
CA ASP A 158 17.47 -15.64 -14.95
C ASP A 158 17.83 -16.10 -13.52
N LEU A 159 18.63 -15.33 -12.78
CA LEU A 159 18.89 -15.60 -11.36
C LEU A 159 17.59 -15.65 -10.55
N LEU A 160 16.65 -14.74 -10.86
CA LEU A 160 15.32 -14.71 -10.24
C LEU A 160 14.52 -15.98 -10.47
N ASP A 161 14.81 -16.81 -11.46
CA ASP A 161 14.11 -18.09 -11.61
C ASP A 161 14.49 -19.10 -10.52
N SER A 162 15.63 -18.90 -9.86
CA SER A 162 16.15 -19.80 -8.81
C SER A 162 16.04 -19.24 -7.40
N LYS A 163 16.48 -17.98 -7.18
CA LYS A 163 16.54 -17.32 -5.88
C LYS A 163 16.49 -15.81 -6.04
N VAL A 164 15.96 -15.11 -5.03
CA VAL A 164 16.13 -13.65 -4.95
C VAL A 164 17.47 -13.35 -4.28
N SER A 165 18.33 -12.64 -5.00
CA SER A 165 19.62 -12.16 -4.48
C SER A 165 19.53 -10.65 -4.20
N LEU A 166 19.98 -10.22 -3.03
CA LEU A 166 20.09 -8.79 -2.71
C LEU A 166 21.08 -8.08 -3.65
N TYR A 167 22.07 -8.81 -4.16
CA TYR A 167 23.00 -8.31 -5.20
C TYR A 167 22.26 -7.95 -6.49
N PHE A 168 21.35 -8.81 -6.93
CA PHE A 168 20.53 -8.55 -8.11
C PHE A 168 19.67 -7.31 -7.94
N ILE A 169 18.98 -7.18 -6.80
CA ILE A 169 18.11 -6.01 -6.53
C ILE A 169 18.94 -4.72 -6.56
N LYS A 170 20.10 -4.70 -5.88
CA LYS A 170 20.98 -3.53 -5.84
C LYS A 170 21.45 -3.11 -7.24
N ILE A 171 21.87 -4.05 -8.08
CA ILE A 171 22.29 -3.75 -9.46
C ILE A 171 21.11 -3.19 -10.25
N MET A 172 19.94 -3.84 -10.22
CA MET A 172 18.77 -3.43 -10.99
C MET A 172 18.21 -2.07 -10.54
N GLU A 173 18.21 -1.80 -9.23
CA GLU A 173 17.83 -0.49 -8.69
C GLU A 173 18.77 0.62 -9.18
N HIS A 174 20.08 0.38 -9.15
CA HIS A 174 21.06 1.34 -9.65
C HIS A 174 20.90 1.59 -11.15
N LEU A 175 20.71 0.54 -11.96
CA LEU A 175 20.44 0.69 -13.40
C LEU A 175 19.17 1.50 -13.66
N LEU A 176 18.11 1.25 -12.89
CA LEU A 176 16.85 1.99 -12.99
C LEU A 176 17.02 3.48 -12.62
N ASP A 177 17.82 3.79 -11.60
CA ASP A 177 18.05 5.15 -11.14
C ASP A 177 18.94 5.96 -12.10
N MET A 178 19.99 5.32 -12.65
CA MET A 178 20.94 5.99 -13.56
C MET A 178 20.45 6.04 -15.01
N LYS A 179 19.78 4.98 -15.48
CA LYS A 179 19.41 4.74 -16.88
C LYS A 179 17.97 4.25 -16.99
N CYS A 180 17.04 5.05 -16.45
CA CYS A 180 15.62 4.71 -16.36
C CYS A 180 15.00 4.29 -17.70
N ASP A 181 15.08 5.12 -18.74
CA ASP A 181 14.44 4.86 -20.04
C ASP A 181 14.99 3.60 -20.72
N GLU A 182 16.31 3.41 -20.68
CA GLU A 182 17.01 2.25 -21.26
C GLU A 182 16.63 0.97 -20.48
N THR A 183 16.57 1.04 -19.15
CA THR A 183 16.17 -0.09 -18.29
C THR A 183 14.73 -0.50 -18.56
N ILE A 184 13.78 0.44 -18.61
CA ILE A 184 12.38 0.13 -18.90
C ILE A 184 12.23 -0.45 -20.31
N THR A 185 12.90 0.13 -21.30
CA THR A 185 12.89 -0.38 -22.68
C THR A 185 13.41 -1.82 -22.72
N TYR A 186 14.54 -2.09 -22.06
CA TYR A 186 15.10 -3.44 -21.94
C TYR A 186 14.10 -4.41 -21.32
N LEU A 187 13.43 -4.04 -20.21
CA LEU A 187 12.46 -4.92 -19.54
C LEU A 187 11.27 -5.25 -20.44
N ILE A 188 10.71 -4.25 -21.12
CA ILE A 188 9.57 -4.42 -22.02
C ILE A 188 9.94 -5.34 -23.21
N GLU A 189 11.13 -5.18 -23.77
CA GLU A 189 11.56 -5.92 -24.96
C GLU A 189 12.11 -7.33 -24.66
N ASN A 190 12.74 -7.53 -23.50
CA ASN A 190 13.52 -8.74 -23.21
C ASN A 190 12.96 -9.61 -22.07
N GLN A 191 12.00 -9.13 -21.27
CA GLN A 191 11.43 -9.90 -20.14
C GLN A 191 9.93 -10.22 -20.34
N PRO A 192 9.56 -11.13 -21.25
CA PRO A 192 8.15 -11.42 -21.58
C PRO A 192 7.34 -12.09 -20.46
N ASN A 193 8.01 -12.68 -19.47
CA ASN A 193 7.39 -13.34 -18.31
C ASN A 193 7.73 -12.60 -17.00
N LEU A 194 7.88 -11.27 -17.06
CA LEU A 194 8.30 -10.45 -15.92
C LEU A 194 7.38 -10.63 -14.71
N VAL A 195 6.05 -10.55 -14.90
CA VAL A 195 5.06 -10.74 -13.83
C VAL A 195 5.21 -12.12 -13.20
N GLU A 196 5.38 -13.18 -14.00
CA GLU A 196 5.57 -14.54 -13.47
C GLU A 196 6.80 -14.62 -12.56
N LYS A 197 7.93 -13.99 -12.95
CA LYS A 197 9.15 -13.93 -12.13
C LYS A 197 8.91 -13.22 -10.79
N PHE A 198 8.16 -12.12 -10.76
CA PHE A 198 7.77 -11.46 -9.51
C PHE A 198 6.83 -12.32 -8.66
N MET A 199 5.85 -12.99 -9.29
CA MET A 199 4.85 -13.80 -8.57
C MET A 199 5.47 -15.01 -7.87
N LYS A 200 6.56 -15.58 -8.38
CA LYS A 200 7.31 -16.66 -7.72
C LYS A 200 7.88 -16.25 -6.35
N HIS A 201 8.06 -14.95 -6.11
CA HIS A 201 8.75 -14.41 -4.93
C HIS A 201 7.95 -13.30 -4.23
N LEU A 202 6.62 -13.41 -4.21
CA LEU A 202 5.72 -12.45 -3.55
C LEU A 202 6.09 -12.16 -2.09
N SER A 203 6.63 -13.17 -1.39
CA SER A 203 7.03 -13.03 0.01
C SER A 203 8.35 -12.27 0.22
N ASN A 204 9.04 -11.79 -0.83
CA ASN A 204 10.28 -11.03 -0.75
C ASN A 204 10.00 -9.51 -0.84
N PRO A 205 10.04 -8.76 0.29
CA PRO A 205 9.67 -7.34 0.29
C PRO A 205 10.57 -6.46 -0.60
N PRO A 206 11.91 -6.57 -0.59
CA PRO A 206 12.77 -5.79 -1.47
C PRO A 206 12.43 -5.92 -2.97
N LEU A 207 12.08 -7.13 -3.41
CA LEU A 207 11.67 -7.35 -4.80
C LEU A 207 10.30 -6.72 -5.11
N MET A 208 9.35 -6.77 -4.16
CA MET A 208 8.05 -6.11 -4.32
C MET A 208 8.18 -4.59 -4.30
N ASP A 209 9.08 -4.04 -3.48
CA ASP A 209 9.41 -2.61 -3.47
C ASP A 209 10.01 -2.17 -4.81
N PHE A 210 10.87 -3.00 -5.41
CA PHE A 210 11.38 -2.78 -6.76
C PHE A 210 10.25 -2.80 -7.81
N LEU A 211 9.30 -3.73 -7.73
CA LEU A 211 8.11 -3.73 -8.60
C LEU A 211 7.29 -2.44 -8.44
N LEU A 212 7.06 -1.98 -7.21
CA LEU A 212 6.35 -0.72 -6.95
C LEU A 212 7.13 0.49 -7.49
N LYS A 213 8.46 0.47 -7.44
CA LYS A 213 9.33 1.48 -8.05
C LYS A 213 9.19 1.49 -9.58
N LEU A 214 9.14 0.32 -10.23
CA LEU A 214 8.89 0.22 -11.67
C LEU A 214 7.53 0.81 -12.06
N ILE A 215 6.49 0.58 -11.26
CA ILE A 215 5.15 1.14 -11.50
C ILE A 215 5.13 2.67 -11.26
N SER A 216 5.80 3.16 -10.21
CA SER A 216 5.76 4.58 -9.82
C SER A 216 6.53 5.51 -10.76
N ILE A 217 7.41 4.96 -11.59
CA ILE A 217 8.14 5.70 -12.64
C ILE A 217 7.24 6.11 -13.80
N ASP A 218 6.15 5.38 -14.05
CA ASP A 218 5.23 5.65 -15.16
C ASP A 218 4.28 6.83 -14.83
N LYS A 219 4.85 8.04 -14.83
CA LYS A 219 4.17 9.28 -14.46
C LYS A 219 3.28 9.81 -15.61
N PRO A 220 2.22 10.59 -15.31
CA PRO A 220 1.32 11.13 -16.33
C PRO A 220 2.02 11.99 -17.39
N ASP A 221 3.02 12.78 -16.98
CA ASP A 221 3.81 13.69 -17.81
C ASP A 221 4.97 13.01 -18.56
N ASN A 222 5.40 11.83 -18.10
CA ASN A 222 6.44 11.02 -18.73
C ASN A 222 6.07 9.54 -18.66
N SER A 223 5.13 9.12 -19.51
CA SER A 223 4.67 7.73 -19.50
C SER A 223 5.68 6.80 -20.15
N THR A 224 6.04 5.74 -19.44
CA THR A 224 7.01 4.73 -19.90
C THR A 224 6.32 3.53 -20.56
N GLY A 225 5.02 3.36 -20.31
CA GLY A 225 4.21 2.21 -20.72
C GLY A 225 4.49 0.94 -19.94
N MET A 226 5.13 1.07 -18.78
CA MET A 226 5.37 -0.06 -17.87
C MET A 226 4.04 -0.59 -17.31
N ILE A 227 3.08 0.30 -17.03
CA ILE A 227 1.75 -0.09 -16.53
C ILE A 227 1.00 -0.95 -17.55
N ASP A 228 0.98 -0.56 -18.82
CA ASP A 228 0.35 -1.33 -19.90
C ASP A 228 1.03 -2.69 -20.09
N PHE A 229 2.36 -2.73 -20.01
CA PHE A 229 3.14 -3.96 -20.10
C PHE A 229 2.77 -4.95 -18.98
N LEU A 230 2.69 -4.48 -17.75
CA LEU A 230 2.28 -5.30 -16.59
C LEU A 230 0.80 -5.71 -16.65
N GLN A 231 -0.07 -4.84 -17.17
CA GLN A 231 -1.49 -5.16 -17.40
C GLN A 231 -1.62 -6.31 -18.41
N ASN A 232 -0.90 -6.26 -19.54
CA ASN A 232 -0.91 -7.30 -20.57
C ASN A 232 -0.41 -8.66 -20.07
N GLN A 233 0.45 -8.66 -19.03
CA GLN A 233 0.89 -9.87 -18.34
C GLN A 233 -0.03 -10.30 -17.18
N ASN A 234 -1.21 -9.69 -17.05
CA ASN A 234 -2.24 -9.98 -16.04
C ASN A 234 -1.74 -9.87 -14.59
N LEU A 235 -0.96 -8.82 -14.28
CA LEU A 235 -0.46 -8.59 -12.92
C LEU A 235 -1.59 -8.61 -11.87
N ILE A 236 -2.68 -7.89 -12.12
CA ILE A 236 -3.80 -7.79 -11.15
C ILE A 236 -4.46 -9.14 -10.90
N ASP A 237 -4.71 -9.94 -11.94
CA ASP A 237 -5.33 -11.25 -11.77
C ASP A 237 -4.44 -12.21 -10.98
N ASN A 238 -3.12 -12.18 -11.20
CA ASN A 238 -2.17 -12.98 -10.45
C ASN A 238 -2.04 -12.54 -8.97
N LEU A 239 -2.07 -11.23 -8.71
CA LEU A 239 -2.09 -10.70 -7.34
C LEU A 239 -3.38 -11.13 -6.64
N LEU A 240 -4.56 -10.96 -7.27
CA LEU A 240 -5.84 -11.36 -6.70
C LEU A 240 -5.95 -12.88 -6.47
N ALA A 241 -5.28 -13.70 -7.27
CA ALA A 241 -5.21 -15.15 -7.04
C ALA A 241 -4.42 -15.50 -5.77
N ASN A 242 -3.47 -14.66 -5.36
CA ASN A 242 -2.60 -14.84 -4.20
C ASN A 242 -2.87 -13.80 -3.09
N LEU A 243 -4.14 -13.51 -2.83
CA LEU A 243 -4.61 -12.43 -1.96
C LEU A 243 -3.98 -12.39 -0.55
N GLU A 244 -3.61 -13.54 0.01
CA GLU A 244 -3.03 -13.61 1.36
C GLU A 244 -1.65 -12.96 1.41
N GLU A 245 -0.82 -13.18 0.40
CA GLU A 245 0.56 -12.66 0.31
C GLU A 245 0.63 -11.31 -0.42
N SER A 246 -0.29 -11.05 -1.36
CA SER A 246 -0.26 -9.90 -2.26
C SER A 246 -1.02 -8.66 -1.76
N SER A 247 -1.80 -8.78 -0.68
CA SER A 247 -2.70 -7.72 -0.18
C SER A 247 -2.00 -6.37 0.01
N ASP A 248 -0.81 -6.38 0.61
CA ASP A 248 -0.04 -5.17 0.85
C ASP A 248 0.49 -4.54 -0.45
N VAL A 249 0.89 -5.37 -1.42
CA VAL A 249 1.30 -4.92 -2.75
C VAL A 249 0.11 -4.28 -3.49
N ILE A 250 -1.08 -4.88 -3.43
CA ILE A 250 -2.28 -4.31 -4.06
C ILE A 250 -2.63 -2.95 -3.44
N LYS A 251 -2.63 -2.84 -2.10
CA LYS A 251 -2.87 -1.57 -1.40
C LYS A 251 -1.82 -0.51 -1.74
N ALA A 252 -0.55 -0.90 -1.88
CA ALA A 252 0.52 0.00 -2.31
C ALA A 252 0.30 0.49 -3.75
N ILE A 253 -0.09 -0.40 -4.69
CA ILE A 253 -0.44 -0.01 -6.07
C ILE A 253 -1.60 1.00 -6.07
N ILE A 254 -2.64 0.78 -5.27
CA ILE A 254 -3.76 1.72 -5.15
C ILE A 254 -3.28 3.07 -4.60
N THR A 255 -2.41 3.05 -3.60
CA THR A 255 -1.92 4.25 -2.92
C THR A 255 -1.08 5.13 -3.85
N ILE A 256 -0.13 4.56 -4.60
CA ILE A 256 0.66 5.33 -5.56
C ILE A 256 -0.19 5.84 -6.74
N SER A 257 -1.31 5.17 -7.01
CA SER A 257 -2.25 5.48 -8.10
C SER A 257 -3.45 6.33 -7.65
N ALA A 258 -3.40 6.94 -6.46
CA ALA A 258 -4.50 7.73 -5.91
C ALA A 258 -4.87 8.93 -6.78
N ASN A 259 -6.13 9.36 -6.74
CA ASN A 259 -6.64 10.52 -7.47
C ASN A 259 -6.27 11.89 -6.83
N SER A 260 -5.14 11.97 -6.12
CA SER A 260 -4.67 13.18 -5.45
C SER A 260 -4.08 14.18 -6.45
N SER A 261 -4.59 15.41 -6.44
CA SER A 261 -4.08 16.51 -7.27
C SER A 261 -2.90 17.25 -6.65
N THR A 262 -2.58 17.00 -5.38
CA THR A 262 -1.54 17.73 -4.63
C THR A 262 -0.24 16.96 -4.47
N ASP A 263 -0.27 15.64 -4.59
CA ASP A 263 0.90 14.80 -4.36
C ASP A 263 1.66 14.54 -5.67
N SER A 264 2.80 15.22 -5.84
CA SER A 264 3.70 15.05 -7.01
C SER A 264 4.29 13.64 -7.16
N ASN A 265 4.10 12.79 -6.14
CA ASN A 265 4.61 11.42 -6.10
C ASN A 265 3.56 10.39 -6.55
N CYS A 266 2.31 10.80 -6.77
CA CYS A 266 1.26 9.93 -7.27
C CYS A 266 1.30 9.86 -8.81
N ILE A 267 1.12 8.65 -9.35
CA ILE A 267 1.01 8.43 -10.79
C ILE A 267 -0.43 8.59 -11.30
N GLY A 268 -1.38 8.84 -10.38
CA GLY A 268 -2.80 8.95 -10.67
C GLY A 268 -3.47 7.62 -11.07
N PRO A 269 -4.79 7.66 -11.29
CA PRO A 269 -5.54 6.53 -11.80
C PRO A 269 -4.92 5.98 -13.08
N ASN A 270 -4.95 4.67 -13.29
CA ASN A 270 -4.30 4.04 -14.43
C ASN A 270 -4.96 2.71 -14.80
N GLU A 271 -4.42 2.05 -15.82
CA GLU A 271 -4.97 0.80 -16.36
C GLU A 271 -4.96 -0.37 -15.35
N LEU A 272 -4.00 -0.41 -14.41
CA LEU A 272 -3.97 -1.44 -13.36
C LEU A 272 -5.08 -1.21 -12.33
N THR A 273 -5.26 0.02 -11.84
CA THR A 273 -6.35 0.31 -10.89
C THR A 273 -7.72 0.17 -11.55
N ARG A 274 -7.84 0.47 -12.84
CA ARG A 274 -9.06 0.26 -13.63
C ARG A 274 -9.40 -1.22 -13.82
N GLN A 275 -8.39 -2.06 -14.08
CA GLN A 275 -8.58 -3.52 -14.10
C GLN A 275 -9.00 -4.03 -12.71
N LEU A 276 -8.40 -3.51 -11.64
CA LEU A 276 -8.71 -3.90 -10.26
C LEU A 276 -10.17 -3.62 -9.87
N VAL A 277 -10.75 -2.50 -10.33
CA VAL A 277 -12.17 -2.16 -10.09
C VAL A 277 -13.11 -2.64 -11.19
N SER A 278 -12.63 -3.45 -12.12
CA SER A 278 -13.48 -4.09 -13.12
C SER A 278 -14.48 -5.05 -12.45
N TYR A 279 -15.62 -5.28 -13.10
CA TYR A 279 -16.66 -6.16 -12.56
C TYR A 279 -16.12 -7.56 -12.25
N SER A 280 -15.30 -8.15 -13.13
CA SER A 280 -14.73 -9.49 -12.95
C SER A 280 -13.75 -9.56 -11.78
N ALA A 281 -12.88 -8.55 -11.63
CA ALA A 281 -11.92 -8.48 -10.53
C ALA A 281 -12.62 -8.35 -9.18
N ILE A 282 -13.60 -7.43 -9.07
CA ILE A 282 -14.35 -7.25 -7.83
C ILE A 282 -15.24 -8.46 -7.52
N GLU A 283 -15.83 -9.11 -8.53
CA GLU A 283 -16.59 -10.35 -8.32
C GLU A 283 -15.70 -11.47 -7.77
N ASN A 284 -14.48 -11.64 -8.31
CA ASN A 284 -13.51 -12.61 -7.78
C ASN A 284 -13.12 -12.27 -6.34
N LEU A 285 -12.77 -11.01 -6.06
CA LEU A 285 -12.41 -10.56 -4.72
C LEU A 285 -13.56 -10.78 -3.72
N CYS A 286 -14.78 -10.43 -4.10
CA CYS A 286 -15.97 -10.63 -3.26
C CYS A 286 -16.19 -12.13 -2.95
N LYS A 287 -16.05 -13.01 -3.95
CA LYS A 287 -16.14 -14.47 -3.74
C LYS A 287 -15.11 -14.97 -2.74
N GLN A 288 -13.85 -14.52 -2.85
CA GLN A 288 -12.79 -14.89 -1.90
C GLN A 288 -13.04 -14.34 -0.49
N MET A 289 -13.61 -13.14 -0.36
CA MET A 289 -13.96 -12.55 0.94
C MET A 289 -15.06 -13.34 1.67
N LEU A 290 -15.98 -13.96 0.93
CA LEU A 290 -17.05 -14.78 1.51
C LEU A 290 -16.53 -16.09 2.14
N ASP A 291 -15.29 -16.51 1.84
CA ASP A 291 -14.63 -17.62 2.54
C ASP A 291 -14.31 -17.30 4.02
N GLY A 292 -14.31 -16.02 4.40
CA GLY A 292 -13.96 -15.57 5.75
C GLY A 292 -12.45 -15.45 5.99
N GLY A 293 -12.05 -15.43 7.27
CA GLY A 293 -10.65 -15.48 7.71
C GLY A 293 -9.78 -14.32 7.21
N ILE A 294 -8.55 -14.65 6.81
CA ILE A 294 -7.53 -13.69 6.34
C ILE A 294 -7.96 -13.06 5.01
N LYS A 295 -8.55 -13.84 4.09
CA LYS A 295 -9.04 -13.34 2.80
C LYS A 295 -10.10 -12.26 2.96
N LEU A 296 -11.04 -12.43 3.89
CA LEU A 296 -12.02 -11.39 4.22
C LEU A 296 -11.30 -10.11 4.65
N ALA A 297 -10.36 -10.21 5.59
CA ALA A 297 -9.70 -9.01 6.11
C ALA A 297 -8.80 -8.30 5.10
N ASN A 298 -8.05 -9.06 4.30
CA ASN A 298 -7.25 -8.52 3.21
C ASN A 298 -8.14 -7.86 2.15
N GLY A 299 -9.23 -8.54 1.76
CA GLY A 299 -10.19 -7.98 0.81
C GLY A 299 -10.89 -6.73 1.33
N VAL A 300 -11.31 -6.69 2.60
CA VAL A 300 -11.83 -5.46 3.22
C VAL A 300 -10.77 -4.36 3.17
N GLY A 301 -9.52 -4.63 3.55
CA GLY A 301 -8.44 -3.64 3.47
C GLY A 301 -8.26 -3.06 2.07
N ILE A 302 -8.29 -3.90 1.03
CA ILE A 302 -8.21 -3.48 -0.37
C ILE A 302 -9.40 -2.61 -0.77
N ILE A 303 -10.63 -3.02 -0.44
CA ILE A 303 -11.85 -2.26 -0.79
C ILE A 303 -11.85 -0.88 -0.13
N ILE A 304 -11.45 -0.81 1.14
CA ILE A 304 -11.32 0.46 1.87
C ILE A 304 -10.28 1.36 1.20
N GLU A 305 -9.11 0.81 0.85
CA GLU A 305 -8.06 1.57 0.18
C GLU A 305 -8.52 2.08 -1.20
N ILE A 306 -9.21 1.26 -2.00
CA ILE A 306 -9.80 1.65 -3.29
C ILE A 306 -10.72 2.86 -3.11
N ILE A 307 -11.68 2.77 -2.18
CA ILE A 307 -12.69 3.81 -1.96
C ILE A 307 -12.04 5.11 -1.48
N ARG A 308 -11.13 5.03 -0.51
CA ARG A 308 -10.51 6.22 0.10
C ARG A 308 -9.55 6.95 -0.85
N LYS A 309 -8.82 6.21 -1.68
CA LYS A 309 -7.83 6.77 -2.63
C LYS A 309 -8.40 7.15 -4.00
N ASN A 310 -9.67 6.84 -4.25
CA ASN A 310 -10.34 7.13 -5.52
C ASN A 310 -11.75 7.69 -5.30
N ASN A 311 -11.91 8.54 -4.28
CA ASN A 311 -13.18 9.22 -4.05
C ASN A 311 -13.36 10.30 -5.14
N SER A 312 -14.37 10.10 -6.01
CA SER A 312 -14.64 10.97 -7.15
C SER A 312 -15.02 12.40 -6.75
N ASP A 313 -15.46 12.62 -5.51
CA ASP A 313 -15.85 13.95 -5.03
C ASP A 313 -14.61 14.86 -4.80
N TYR A 314 -13.42 14.27 -4.77
CA TYR A 314 -12.15 15.00 -4.71
C TYR A 314 -11.50 15.21 -6.09
N ASP A 315 -12.12 14.74 -7.18
CA ASP A 315 -11.60 14.97 -8.51
C ASP A 315 -11.62 16.47 -8.84
N VAL A 316 -10.51 17.00 -9.37
CA VAL A 316 -10.37 18.41 -9.76
C VAL A 316 -11.45 18.82 -10.75
N LEU A 317 -11.77 17.91 -11.67
CA LEU A 317 -12.82 18.08 -12.68
C LEU A 317 -13.74 16.86 -12.61
N PRO A 318 -14.90 16.97 -11.94
CA PRO A 318 -15.82 15.85 -11.85
C PRO A 318 -16.28 15.41 -13.24
N VAL A 319 -16.30 14.10 -13.46
CA VAL A 319 -16.60 13.49 -14.77
C VAL A 319 -17.96 13.94 -15.33
N LEU A 320 -18.91 14.27 -14.46
CA LEU A 320 -20.25 14.77 -14.83
C LEU A 320 -20.23 16.15 -15.52
N TYR A 321 -19.17 16.94 -15.33
CA TYR A 321 -19.07 18.31 -15.87
C TYR A 321 -18.16 18.43 -17.10
N ILE A 322 -17.60 17.32 -17.57
CA ILE A 322 -16.73 17.28 -18.75
C ILE A 322 -17.38 16.50 -19.89
N THR A 323 -17.03 16.88 -21.12
CA THR A 323 -17.51 16.22 -22.35
C THR A 323 -16.36 15.56 -23.09
N LEU A 324 -16.67 14.59 -23.97
CA LEU A 324 -15.68 13.94 -24.82
C LEU A 324 -14.91 14.95 -25.72
N GLU A 325 -15.55 16.06 -26.10
CA GLU A 325 -14.92 17.10 -26.92
C GLU A 325 -14.00 18.03 -26.13
N SER A 326 -14.41 18.39 -24.90
CA SER A 326 -13.64 19.32 -24.05
C SER A 326 -12.47 18.62 -23.37
N HIS A 327 -12.68 17.37 -22.94
CA HIS A 327 -11.70 16.55 -22.24
C HIS A 327 -11.80 15.10 -22.73
N PRO A 328 -11.15 14.78 -23.86
CA PRO A 328 -11.08 13.42 -24.39
C PRO A 328 -10.52 12.43 -23.34
N PRO A 329 -10.98 11.17 -23.33
CA PRO A 329 -10.54 10.19 -22.36
C PRO A 329 -9.09 9.78 -22.57
N THR A 330 -8.37 9.61 -21.47
CA THR A 330 -6.95 9.20 -21.43
C THR A 330 -6.77 7.93 -20.61
N GLY A 331 -5.59 7.30 -20.60
CA GLY A 331 -5.30 6.19 -19.67
C GLY A 331 -5.42 6.58 -18.18
N ARG A 332 -5.44 7.89 -17.87
CA ARG A 332 -5.38 8.46 -16.52
C ARG A 332 -6.69 9.01 -15.98
N ASP A 333 -7.80 8.85 -16.72
CA ASP A 333 -9.10 9.31 -16.21
C ASP A 333 -9.48 8.60 -14.90
N PRO A 334 -10.27 9.27 -14.03
CA PRO A 334 -10.79 8.70 -12.79
C PRO A 334 -11.41 7.31 -12.98
N ILE A 335 -11.26 6.46 -11.97
CA ILE A 335 -11.88 5.13 -11.96
C ILE A 335 -13.34 5.21 -11.50
N TYR A 336 -14.16 4.26 -11.97
CA TYR A 336 -15.57 4.19 -11.61
C TYR A 336 -15.86 3.06 -10.63
N LEU A 337 -16.38 3.43 -9.45
CA LEU A 337 -16.64 2.49 -8.35
C LEU A 337 -18.03 1.85 -8.39
N GLY A 338 -18.86 2.12 -9.41
CA GLY A 338 -20.21 1.54 -9.48
C GLY A 338 -20.23 0.03 -9.66
N HIS A 339 -19.21 -0.57 -10.32
CA HIS A 339 -19.09 -2.04 -10.38
C HIS A 339 -18.92 -2.65 -9.00
N LEU A 340 -18.16 -1.99 -8.12
CA LEU A 340 -17.93 -2.41 -6.75
C LEU A 340 -19.24 -2.39 -5.96
N LEU A 341 -19.97 -1.27 -6.00
CA LEU A 341 -21.28 -1.18 -5.35
C LEU A 341 -22.28 -2.22 -5.86
N LYS A 342 -22.27 -2.51 -7.16
CA LYS A 342 -23.14 -3.53 -7.76
C LYS A 342 -22.86 -4.92 -7.21
N VAL A 343 -21.60 -5.35 -7.23
CA VAL A 343 -21.20 -6.69 -6.77
C VAL A 343 -21.46 -6.84 -5.28
N PHE A 344 -21.07 -5.87 -4.45
CA PHE A 344 -21.29 -5.94 -3.00
C PHE A 344 -22.77 -5.83 -2.64
N GLY A 345 -23.54 -4.97 -3.32
CA GLY A 345 -24.99 -4.85 -3.15
C GLY A 345 -25.72 -6.19 -3.37
N GLN A 346 -25.29 -6.97 -4.37
CA GLN A 346 -25.84 -8.32 -4.61
C GLN A 346 -25.47 -9.34 -3.52
N ASN A 347 -24.42 -9.09 -2.74
CA ASN A 347 -23.85 -10.02 -1.77
C ASN A 347 -24.01 -9.58 -0.30
N ILE A 348 -24.64 -8.43 -0.01
CA ILE A 348 -24.84 -7.94 1.36
C ILE A 348 -25.48 -9.00 2.25
N LYS A 349 -26.44 -9.77 1.71
CA LYS A 349 -27.09 -10.84 2.46
C LYS A 349 -26.09 -11.88 2.96
N ASN A 350 -25.15 -12.30 2.12
CA ASN A 350 -24.13 -13.30 2.48
C ASN A 350 -23.19 -12.76 3.57
N PHE A 351 -22.82 -11.47 3.49
CA PHE A 351 -22.04 -10.81 4.56
C PHE A 351 -22.84 -10.67 5.86
N ASN A 352 -24.14 -10.40 5.79
CA ASN A 352 -25.00 -10.36 6.97
C ASN A 352 -25.11 -11.73 7.64
N ASP A 353 -25.21 -12.81 6.85
CA ASP A 353 -25.22 -14.19 7.36
C ASP A 353 -23.90 -14.51 8.10
N LEU A 354 -22.75 -14.04 7.60
CA LEU A 354 -21.46 -14.14 8.28
C LEU A 354 -21.40 -13.29 9.56
N LEU A 355 -21.95 -12.07 9.54
CA LEU A 355 -21.99 -11.17 10.68
C LEU A 355 -22.78 -11.77 11.86
N VAL A 356 -23.95 -12.34 11.58
CA VAL A 356 -24.90 -12.87 12.59
C VAL A 356 -24.49 -14.25 13.11
N LYS A 357 -23.59 -14.96 12.42
CA LYS A 357 -23.09 -16.27 12.85
C LYS A 357 -22.52 -16.21 14.27
N ASN A 358 -23.04 -17.04 15.19
CA ASN A 358 -22.65 -17.03 16.60
C ASN A 358 -21.28 -17.68 16.80
N ASN A 359 -20.42 -17.03 17.60
CA ASN A 359 -19.17 -17.61 18.09
C ASN A 359 -19.43 -18.26 19.45
N GLU A 360 -19.16 -19.56 19.58
CA GLU A 360 -19.32 -20.30 20.84
C GLU A 360 -18.19 -20.03 21.84
N THR A 361 -17.12 -19.37 21.40
CA THR A 361 -15.95 -19.08 22.21
C THR A 361 -16.21 -17.91 23.16
N LYS A 362 -16.05 -18.15 24.47
CA LYS A 362 -16.12 -17.12 25.51
C LYS A 362 -14.73 -16.87 26.09
N LEU A 363 -14.40 -15.60 26.32
CA LEU A 363 -13.17 -15.19 26.97
C LEU A 363 -13.43 -14.87 28.44
N LYS A 364 -12.58 -15.41 29.32
CA LYS A 364 -12.58 -15.06 30.75
C LYS A 364 -11.89 -13.73 30.95
N THR A 365 -12.61 -12.76 31.49
CA THR A 365 -12.08 -11.45 31.87
C THR A 365 -12.28 -11.22 33.36
N PRO A 366 -11.59 -10.23 33.98
CA PRO A 366 -11.85 -9.84 35.37
C PRO A 366 -13.31 -9.41 35.64
N PHE A 367 -14.05 -9.09 34.59
CA PHE A 367 -15.46 -8.68 34.63
C PHE A 367 -16.44 -9.82 34.31
N GLY A 368 -15.94 -11.05 34.12
CA GLY A 368 -16.74 -12.23 33.80
C GLY A 368 -16.43 -12.84 32.42
N ASP A 369 -17.28 -13.78 32.00
CA ASP A 369 -17.19 -14.41 30.68
C ASP A 369 -17.83 -13.51 29.61
N ILE A 370 -17.05 -13.08 28.63
CA ILE A 370 -17.48 -12.18 27.55
C ILE A 370 -17.36 -12.90 26.20
N GLU A 371 -18.35 -12.72 25.32
CA GLU A 371 -18.24 -13.10 23.91
C GLU A 371 -17.36 -12.07 23.19
N PRO A 372 -16.24 -12.47 22.56
CA PRO A 372 -15.46 -11.55 21.74
C PRO A 372 -16.25 -11.20 20.48
N LEU A 373 -16.11 -9.95 20.02
CA LEU A 373 -16.69 -9.49 18.74
C LEU A 373 -16.30 -10.43 17.59
N GLY A 374 -15.03 -10.84 17.57
CA GLY A 374 -14.45 -11.61 16.48
C GLY A 374 -13.96 -10.69 15.36
N PHE A 375 -12.85 -11.07 14.76
CA PHE A 375 -12.17 -10.27 13.73
C PHE A 375 -13.02 -10.13 12.46
N GLU A 376 -13.67 -11.21 12.02
CA GLU A 376 -14.52 -11.21 10.82
C GLU A 376 -15.69 -10.25 10.94
N ARG A 377 -16.41 -10.28 12.08
CA ARG A 377 -17.54 -9.37 12.33
C ARG A 377 -17.10 -7.91 12.29
N PHE A 378 -15.97 -7.60 12.93
CA PHE A 378 -15.42 -6.25 12.91
C PHE A 378 -15.08 -5.80 11.48
N LYS A 379 -14.44 -6.66 10.69
CA LYS A 379 -14.11 -6.36 9.28
C LYS A 379 -15.34 -6.17 8.41
N ILE A 380 -16.41 -6.92 8.64
CA ILE A 380 -17.70 -6.71 7.94
C ILE A 380 -18.29 -5.35 8.32
N CYS A 381 -18.25 -4.94 9.60
CA CYS A 381 -18.71 -3.60 9.98
C CYS A 381 -17.92 -2.50 9.24
N GLU A 382 -16.59 -2.60 9.18
CA GLU A 382 -15.75 -1.64 8.44
C GLU A 382 -16.09 -1.62 6.95
N LEU A 383 -16.30 -2.79 6.34
CA LEU A 383 -16.73 -2.90 4.95
C LEU A 383 -18.06 -2.18 4.69
N ILE A 384 -19.06 -2.38 5.54
CA ILE A 384 -20.39 -1.76 5.38
C ILE A 384 -20.31 -0.24 5.53
N ALA A 385 -19.51 0.27 6.48
CA ALA A 385 -19.30 1.70 6.64
C ALA A 385 -18.70 2.34 5.38
N GLU A 386 -17.68 1.71 4.81
CA GLU A 386 -16.97 2.27 3.65
C GLU A 386 -17.77 2.11 2.34
N LEU A 387 -18.53 1.02 2.20
CA LEU A 387 -19.49 0.85 1.11
C LEU A 387 -20.60 1.90 1.17
N LEU A 388 -21.14 2.19 2.35
CA LEU A 388 -22.14 3.24 2.54
C LEU A 388 -21.58 4.61 2.16
N HIS A 389 -20.35 4.92 2.56
CA HIS A 389 -19.66 6.16 2.21
C HIS A 389 -19.53 6.28 0.69
N CYS A 390 -19.06 5.22 0.04
CA CYS A 390 -18.99 5.15 -1.42
C CYS A 390 -20.36 5.37 -2.07
N SER A 391 -21.42 4.75 -1.53
CA SER A 391 -22.79 4.92 -2.03
C SER A 391 -23.32 6.36 -1.99
N ASN A 392 -22.70 7.24 -1.20
CA ASN A 392 -23.08 8.64 -1.06
C ASN A 392 -22.32 9.59 -2.01
N MET A 393 -21.31 9.10 -2.74
CA MET A 393 -20.54 9.90 -3.69
C MET A 393 -21.43 10.44 -4.83
N ALA A 394 -21.17 11.68 -5.26
CA ALA A 394 -22.06 12.38 -6.20
C ALA A 394 -22.20 11.64 -7.54
N LEU A 395 -21.08 11.15 -8.09
CA LEU A 395 -21.04 10.42 -9.37
C LEU A 395 -21.92 9.16 -9.36
N LEU A 396 -22.03 8.48 -8.22
CA LEU A 396 -22.76 7.22 -8.07
C LEU A 396 -24.26 7.40 -7.81
N ASN A 397 -24.68 8.64 -7.52
CA ASN A 397 -26.07 9.02 -7.32
C ASN A 397 -26.64 9.82 -8.52
N ASP A 398 -25.83 10.13 -9.54
CA ASP A 398 -26.31 10.78 -10.76
C ASP A 398 -26.88 9.74 -11.76
N PRO A 399 -28.11 9.92 -12.30
CA PRO A 399 -28.70 9.01 -13.28
C PRO A 399 -27.87 8.81 -14.56
N LYS A 400 -27.05 9.80 -14.93
CA LYS A 400 -26.17 9.75 -16.10
C LYS A 400 -24.76 9.28 -15.75
N GLY A 401 -24.42 9.14 -14.47
CA GLY A 401 -23.06 8.86 -14.01
C GLY A 401 -22.47 7.60 -14.64
N TYR A 402 -23.23 6.50 -14.68
CA TYR A 402 -22.78 5.26 -15.33
C TYR A 402 -22.58 5.43 -16.84
N ASP A 403 -23.53 6.06 -17.52
CA ASP A 403 -23.52 6.18 -18.97
C ASP A 403 -22.36 7.05 -19.45
N VAL A 404 -22.10 8.18 -18.77
CA VAL A 404 -20.98 9.08 -19.11
C VAL A 404 -19.64 8.34 -18.97
N VAL A 405 -19.43 7.61 -17.88
CA VAL A 405 -18.21 6.82 -17.69
C VAL A 405 -18.10 5.72 -18.74
N LYS A 406 -19.19 4.99 -19.00
CA LYS A 406 -19.21 3.90 -19.97
C LYS A 406 -18.85 4.39 -21.37
N GLU A 407 -19.42 5.50 -21.82
CA GLU A 407 -19.08 6.10 -23.11
C GLU A 407 -17.59 6.47 -23.19
N ARG A 408 -17.04 7.04 -22.11
CA ARG A 408 -15.61 7.36 -22.02
C ARG A 408 -14.73 6.12 -22.09
N ASP A 409 -15.09 5.05 -21.39
CA ASP A 409 -14.33 3.79 -21.40
C ASP A 409 -14.41 3.09 -22.76
N GLU A 410 -15.57 3.09 -23.42
CA GLU A 410 -15.72 2.57 -24.78
C GLU A 410 -14.84 3.33 -25.77
N LEU A 411 -14.83 4.66 -25.68
CA LEU A 411 -13.98 5.49 -26.53
C LEU A 411 -12.50 5.24 -26.25
N ARG A 412 -12.10 5.17 -24.98
CA ARG A 412 -10.74 4.87 -24.54
C ARG A 412 -10.24 3.54 -25.10
N ASN A 413 -11.06 2.49 -25.03
CA ASN A 413 -10.72 1.19 -25.59
C ASN A 413 -10.52 1.25 -27.11
N LYS A 414 -11.40 1.96 -27.82
CA LYS A 414 -11.23 2.18 -29.27
C LYS A 414 -9.96 2.98 -29.58
N MET A 415 -9.62 3.97 -28.75
CA MET A 415 -8.39 4.75 -28.90
C MET A 415 -7.15 3.87 -28.70
N LYS A 416 -7.16 3.02 -27.67
CA LYS A 416 -6.10 2.04 -27.38
C LYS A 416 -5.92 1.04 -28.54
N GLU A 417 -7.01 0.62 -29.18
CA GLU A 417 -6.96 -0.25 -30.38
C GLU A 417 -6.49 0.49 -31.65
N PHE A 418 -6.89 1.75 -31.83
CA PHE A 418 -6.61 2.53 -33.04
C PHE A 418 -5.18 3.05 -33.08
N ASP A 419 -4.70 3.63 -31.98
CA ASP A 419 -3.34 4.15 -31.84
C ASP A 419 -2.75 3.79 -30.47
N PRO A 420 -2.21 2.56 -30.34
CA PRO A 420 -1.61 2.10 -29.09
C PRO A 420 -0.44 2.98 -28.61
N VAL A 421 0.26 3.65 -29.54
CA VAL A 421 1.44 4.46 -29.22
C VAL A 421 1.03 5.80 -28.64
N SER A 422 0.15 6.54 -29.30
CA SER A 422 -0.34 7.82 -28.75
C SER A 422 -1.17 7.62 -27.48
N PHE A 423 -1.91 6.51 -27.36
CA PHE A 423 -2.62 6.17 -26.11
C PHE A 423 -1.64 5.92 -24.96
N LYS A 424 -0.55 5.18 -25.22
CA LYS A 424 0.54 4.94 -24.24
C LYS A 424 1.15 6.24 -23.73
N TYR A 425 1.27 7.29 -24.56
CA TYR A 425 1.84 8.58 -24.16
C TYR A 425 0.81 9.61 -23.65
N ASN A 426 -0.42 9.18 -23.34
CA ASN A 426 -1.52 10.05 -22.90
C ASN A 426 -1.81 11.21 -23.86
N GLU A 427 -1.55 11.05 -25.15
CA GLU A 427 -1.84 12.08 -26.14
C GLU A 427 -3.35 12.15 -26.42
N VAL A 428 -3.85 13.36 -26.63
CA VAL A 428 -5.26 13.59 -26.94
C VAL A 428 -5.60 13.04 -28.32
N ILE A 429 -6.29 11.89 -28.35
CA ILE A 429 -6.84 11.31 -29.58
C ILE A 429 -8.26 11.85 -29.76
N VAL A 430 -8.61 12.30 -30.97
CA VAL A 430 -9.96 12.79 -31.29
C VAL A 430 -10.60 11.83 -32.29
N MET A 431 -11.70 11.20 -31.91
CA MET A 431 -12.53 10.38 -32.81
C MET A 431 -13.96 10.91 -32.87
N GLU A 432 -14.58 10.82 -34.06
CA GLU A 432 -15.97 11.21 -34.27
C GLU A 432 -16.93 10.30 -33.49
N HIS A 433 -17.83 10.89 -32.69
CA HIS A 433 -18.76 10.17 -31.82
C HIS A 433 -20.23 10.48 -32.16
N GLU A 434 -21.08 9.45 -32.18
CA GLU A 434 -22.55 9.57 -32.24
C GLU A 434 -23.12 9.28 -30.84
N SER A 435 -23.85 10.23 -30.26
CA SER A 435 -24.52 10.07 -28.96
C SER A 435 -25.85 9.31 -29.09
N LYS A 436 -26.16 8.45 -28.11
CA LYS A 436 -27.46 7.78 -28.00
C LYS A 436 -28.07 8.08 -26.63
N GLU A 437 -29.28 8.63 -26.62
CA GLU A 437 -30.07 8.79 -25.39
C GLU A 437 -30.69 7.45 -24.95
N HIS A 438 -30.54 7.12 -23.67
CA HIS A 438 -31.25 6.02 -23.02
C HIS A 438 -32.09 6.53 -21.84
N ASN A 439 -33.32 6.02 -21.73
CA ASN A 439 -34.22 6.24 -20.59
C ASN A 439 -33.90 5.20 -19.50
N ASN A 440 -33.59 5.63 -18.27
CA ASN A 440 -33.41 4.72 -17.13
C ASN A 440 -34.59 4.82 -16.15
N GLU A 441 -35.33 3.72 -16.03
CA GLU A 441 -36.37 3.48 -14.99
C GLU A 441 -35.80 2.72 -13.77
N ASP A 442 -34.51 2.37 -13.78
CA ASP A 442 -33.82 1.64 -12.70
C ASP A 442 -33.21 2.59 -11.65
N PRO A 443 -33.14 2.19 -10.36
CA PRO A 443 -32.49 3.00 -9.33
C PRO A 443 -30.99 3.19 -9.64
N VAL A 444 -30.47 4.37 -9.30
CA VAL A 444 -29.03 4.67 -9.44
C VAL A 444 -28.19 3.71 -8.59
N ILE A 445 -26.93 3.52 -8.95
CA ILE A 445 -26.11 2.47 -8.32
C ILE A 445 -25.87 2.72 -6.83
N GLY A 446 -25.77 3.97 -6.40
CA GLY A 446 -25.74 4.33 -4.98
C GLY A 446 -27.00 3.89 -4.24
N ASP A 447 -28.17 4.07 -4.86
CA ASP A 447 -29.45 3.64 -4.28
C ASP A 447 -29.59 2.12 -4.26
N PHE A 448 -29.09 1.42 -5.29
CA PHE A 448 -29.09 -0.05 -5.32
C PHE A 448 -28.42 -0.66 -4.08
N LEU A 449 -27.27 -0.12 -3.67
CA LEU A 449 -26.60 -0.57 -2.45
C LEU A 449 -27.43 -0.24 -1.19
N LYS A 450 -27.98 0.98 -1.10
CA LYS A 450 -28.81 1.40 0.04
C LYS A 450 -30.05 0.53 0.21
N ILE A 451 -30.70 0.15 -0.90
CA ILE A 451 -31.81 -0.82 -0.90
C ILE A 451 -31.34 -2.17 -0.35
N ALA A 452 -30.18 -2.68 -0.78
CA ALA A 452 -29.66 -3.94 -0.26
C ALA A 452 -29.35 -3.88 1.25
N LEU A 453 -28.85 -2.75 1.76
CA LEU A 453 -28.62 -2.54 3.18
C LEU A 453 -29.94 -2.56 3.97
N TYR A 454 -30.99 -1.91 3.43
CA TYR A 454 -32.33 -1.90 4.01
C TYR A 454 -32.95 -3.31 4.03
N ASP A 455 -33.00 -3.98 2.88
CA ASP A 455 -33.65 -5.29 2.72
C ASP A 455 -33.01 -6.39 3.58
N THR A 456 -31.70 -6.31 3.80
CA THR A 456 -30.98 -7.29 4.62
C THR A 456 -30.99 -6.98 6.10
N GLN A 457 -31.34 -5.76 6.50
CA GLN A 457 -31.32 -5.31 7.89
C GLN A 457 -29.94 -5.41 8.56
N ILE A 458 -28.87 -5.38 7.75
CA ILE A 458 -27.49 -5.48 8.26
C ILE A 458 -27.13 -4.30 9.18
N ILE A 459 -27.64 -3.09 8.90
CA ILE A 459 -27.43 -1.91 9.75
C ILE A 459 -28.04 -2.12 11.14
N SER A 460 -29.28 -2.61 11.21
CA SER A 460 -29.94 -2.95 12.47
C SER A 460 -29.16 -3.99 13.28
N ASN A 461 -28.59 -5.00 12.60
CA ASN A 461 -27.73 -5.99 13.24
C ASN A 461 -26.44 -5.35 13.79
N ILE A 462 -25.77 -4.49 13.02
CA ILE A 462 -24.57 -3.76 13.45
C ILE A 462 -24.88 -2.85 14.66
N LEU A 463 -26.00 -2.12 14.63
CA LEU A 463 -26.45 -1.27 15.76
C LEU A 463 -26.68 -2.09 17.03
N SER A 464 -27.25 -3.29 16.92
CA SER A 464 -27.43 -4.18 18.08
C SER A 464 -26.09 -4.58 18.73
N MET A 465 -25.04 -4.69 17.92
CA MET A 465 -23.71 -5.07 18.37
C MET A 465 -23.04 -3.96 19.20
N PHE A 466 -23.39 -2.69 18.97
CA PHE A 466 -22.88 -1.55 19.74
C PHE A 466 -23.03 -1.78 21.26
N PHE A 467 -24.23 -2.19 21.69
CA PHE A 467 -24.52 -2.46 23.10
C PHE A 467 -24.08 -3.86 23.54
N LYS A 468 -24.05 -4.84 22.63
CA LYS A 468 -23.59 -6.21 22.92
C LYS A 468 -22.11 -6.26 23.27
N PHE A 469 -21.29 -5.39 22.69
CA PHE A 469 -19.83 -5.34 22.90
C PHE A 469 -19.42 -4.01 23.56
N PRO A 470 -19.72 -3.81 24.85
CA PRO A 470 -19.63 -2.50 25.49
C PRO A 470 -18.20 -1.96 25.68
N TRP A 471 -17.18 -2.79 25.45
CA TRP A 471 -15.78 -2.45 25.62
C TRP A 471 -14.99 -2.41 24.30
N ASN A 472 -15.67 -2.43 23.15
CA ASN A 472 -15.03 -2.41 21.83
C ASN A 472 -15.14 -1.03 21.17
N ASN A 473 -14.22 -0.12 21.52
CA ASN A 473 -14.20 1.25 21.00
C ASN A 473 -14.06 1.31 19.48
N PHE A 474 -13.39 0.34 18.86
CA PHE A 474 -13.26 0.27 17.40
C PHE A 474 -14.61 0.04 16.73
N LEU A 475 -15.41 -0.89 17.23
CA LEU A 475 -16.78 -1.10 16.76
C LEU A 475 -17.63 0.16 16.96
N HIS A 476 -17.52 0.81 18.12
CA HIS A 476 -18.31 2.01 18.42
C HIS A 476 -17.98 3.17 17.49
N ASN A 477 -16.71 3.35 17.10
CA ASN A 477 -16.30 4.28 16.05
C ASN A 477 -16.99 3.97 14.72
N VAL A 478 -16.96 2.71 14.29
CA VAL A 478 -17.56 2.28 13.01
C VAL A 478 -19.08 2.46 13.01
N VAL A 479 -19.74 2.14 14.12
CA VAL A 479 -21.19 2.35 14.27
C VAL A 479 -21.54 3.84 14.23
N PHE A 480 -20.77 4.68 14.92
CA PHE A 480 -20.96 6.13 14.88
C PHE A 480 -20.82 6.65 13.44
N ASP A 481 -19.79 6.23 12.72
CA ASP A 481 -19.56 6.59 11.32
C ASP A 481 -20.75 6.18 10.42
N ILE A 482 -21.25 4.93 10.54
CA ILE A 482 -22.45 4.49 9.82
C ILE A 482 -23.66 5.39 10.11
N VAL A 483 -23.93 5.70 11.38
CA VAL A 483 -25.05 6.56 11.75
C VAL A 483 -24.86 7.97 11.19
N GLN A 484 -23.65 8.52 11.31
CA GLN A 484 -23.31 9.85 10.81
C GLN A 484 -23.49 9.94 9.29
N GLN A 485 -23.07 8.93 8.53
CA GLN A 485 -23.23 8.89 7.08
C GLN A 485 -24.70 8.78 6.64
N ILE A 486 -25.53 8.02 7.35
CA ILE A 486 -26.98 7.94 7.08
C ILE A 486 -27.64 9.30 7.33
N LEU A 487 -27.34 9.93 8.47
CA LEU A 487 -27.99 11.19 8.89
C LEU A 487 -27.53 12.40 8.07
N ASN A 488 -26.29 12.42 7.59
CA ASN A 488 -25.76 13.51 6.75
C ASN A 488 -25.98 13.27 5.24
N GLY A 489 -26.47 12.11 4.82
CA GLY A 489 -26.82 11.84 3.43
C GLY A 489 -28.01 12.68 2.95
N SER A 490 -28.12 12.87 1.62
CA SER A 490 -29.23 13.65 1.03
C SER A 490 -30.59 13.05 1.36
N MET A 491 -31.53 13.88 1.84
CA MET A 491 -32.91 13.46 2.13
C MET A 491 -33.89 13.76 0.98
N ASP A 492 -33.50 14.65 0.08
CA ASP A 492 -34.34 15.16 -1.01
C ASP A 492 -34.43 14.17 -2.17
N ILE A 493 -33.34 13.46 -2.45
CA ILE A 493 -33.19 12.60 -3.65
C ILE A 493 -32.65 11.23 -3.22
N GLY A 494 -33.21 10.18 -3.83
CA GLY A 494 -32.74 8.80 -3.69
C GLY A 494 -33.31 8.04 -2.49
N TYR A 495 -32.63 6.96 -2.13
CA TYR A 495 -33.09 5.98 -1.14
C TYR A 495 -32.56 6.20 0.28
N ASN A 496 -31.67 7.18 0.50
CA ASN A 496 -31.08 7.45 1.82
C ASN A 496 -32.15 7.76 2.88
N LYS A 497 -33.21 8.51 2.52
CA LYS A 497 -34.35 8.77 3.41
C LYS A 497 -34.99 7.50 4.00
N TYR A 498 -35.02 6.40 3.26
CA TYR A 498 -35.59 5.15 3.76
C TYR A 498 -34.68 4.48 4.79
N LEU A 499 -33.36 4.57 4.61
CA LEU A 499 -32.39 4.14 5.63
C LEU A 499 -32.52 4.97 6.89
N THR A 500 -32.70 6.29 6.76
CA THR A 500 -32.93 7.18 7.91
C THR A 500 -34.22 6.83 8.64
N ILE A 501 -35.33 6.63 7.92
CA ILE A 501 -36.59 6.19 8.54
C ILE A 501 -36.41 4.84 9.23
N ASP A 502 -35.71 3.90 8.61
CA ASP A 502 -35.45 2.57 9.19
C ASP A 502 -34.65 2.65 10.49
N LEU A 503 -33.63 3.53 10.52
CA LEU A 503 -32.79 3.79 11.68
C LEU A 503 -33.60 4.23 12.91
N PHE A 504 -34.61 5.09 12.72
CA PHE A 504 -35.49 5.56 13.81
C PHE A 504 -36.64 4.59 14.12
N THR A 505 -37.15 3.85 13.14
CA THR A 505 -38.31 2.98 13.31
C THR A 505 -37.93 1.56 13.74
N GLN A 506 -37.24 0.81 12.89
CA GLN A 506 -36.79 -0.57 13.19
C GLN A 506 -35.55 -0.56 14.08
N GLY A 507 -34.61 0.36 13.83
CA GLY A 507 -33.41 0.55 14.63
C GLY A 507 -33.70 1.11 16.02
N ASP A 508 -34.85 1.76 16.22
CA ASP A 508 -35.32 2.37 17.47
C ASP A 508 -34.23 3.23 18.16
N LEU A 509 -33.50 4.00 17.34
CA LEU A 509 -32.26 4.67 17.75
C LEU A 509 -32.42 5.57 18.98
N THR A 510 -33.49 6.37 19.05
CA THR A 510 -33.73 7.29 20.19
C THR A 510 -33.88 6.55 21.51
N ASN A 511 -34.66 5.46 21.53
CA ASN A 511 -34.81 4.64 22.72
C ASN A 511 -33.51 3.92 23.09
N LYS A 512 -32.77 3.41 22.09
CA LYS A 512 -31.45 2.78 22.33
C LYS A 512 -30.45 3.74 22.96
N ILE A 513 -30.46 5.02 22.57
CA ILE A 513 -29.64 6.05 23.21
C ILE A 513 -30.01 6.23 24.68
N ILE A 514 -31.31 6.40 24.96
CA ILE A 514 -31.81 6.61 26.33
C ILE A 514 -31.52 5.38 27.21
N GLU A 515 -31.74 4.18 26.70
CA GLU A 515 -31.47 2.92 27.40
C GLU A 515 -29.96 2.73 27.62
N GLY A 516 -29.14 3.04 26.62
CA GLY A 516 -27.69 3.00 26.72
C GLY A 516 -27.14 3.92 27.81
N GLN A 517 -27.66 5.14 27.91
CA GLN A 517 -27.31 6.08 28.97
C GLN A 517 -27.65 5.52 30.35
N LYS A 518 -28.88 5.02 30.52
CA LYS A 518 -29.33 4.44 31.79
C LYS A 518 -28.46 3.25 32.19
N LEU A 519 -28.12 2.39 31.23
CA LEU A 519 -27.22 1.26 31.45
C LEU A 519 -25.83 1.72 31.93
N CYS A 520 -25.28 2.78 31.35
CA CYS A 520 -24.03 3.39 31.81
C CYS A 520 -24.15 3.91 33.24
N ASP A 521 -25.19 4.68 33.54
CA ASP A 521 -25.37 5.30 34.85
C ASP A 521 -25.54 4.24 35.95
N ASP A 522 -26.29 3.17 35.68
CA ASP A 522 -26.51 2.07 36.62
C ASP A 522 -25.26 1.23 36.84
N TYR A 523 -24.48 1.00 35.77
CA TYR A 523 -23.20 0.30 35.85
C TYR A 523 -22.16 1.14 36.62
N GLU A 524 -22.11 2.46 36.39
CA GLU A 524 -21.22 3.37 37.10
C GLU A 524 -21.56 3.47 38.59
N LYS A 525 -22.84 3.51 38.95
CA LYS A 525 -23.27 3.48 40.36
C LYS A 525 -22.90 2.18 41.07
N THR A 526 -22.97 1.05 40.37
CA THR A 526 -22.75 -0.28 40.96
C THR A 526 -21.28 -0.66 41.02
N ASN A 527 -20.51 -0.32 39.99
CA ASN A 527 -19.14 -0.79 39.79
C ASN A 527 -18.09 0.33 39.86
N GLY A 528 -18.50 1.60 39.91
CA GLY A 528 -17.60 2.77 39.89
C GLY A 528 -16.91 3.00 38.55
N LEU A 529 -17.37 2.34 37.48
CA LEU A 529 -16.76 2.38 36.15
C LEU A 529 -17.81 2.75 35.11
N ARG A 530 -17.42 3.55 34.12
CA ARG A 530 -18.27 3.92 32.99
C ARG A 530 -18.04 2.97 31.83
N LEU A 531 -19.09 2.62 31.08
CA LEU A 531 -18.98 1.72 29.92
C LEU A 531 -18.26 2.41 28.75
N GLY A 532 -17.52 1.63 27.96
CA GLY A 532 -16.63 2.15 26.91
C GLY A 532 -17.35 2.92 25.79
N PHE A 533 -18.56 2.49 25.42
CA PHE A 533 -19.33 3.10 24.33
C PHE A 533 -19.88 4.50 24.62
N MET A 534 -19.79 4.96 25.87
CA MET A 534 -20.55 6.12 26.33
C MET A 534 -20.18 7.43 25.62
N GLY A 535 -18.90 7.62 25.26
CA GLY A 535 -18.49 8.77 24.46
C GLY A 535 -19.14 8.79 23.08
N HIS A 536 -19.12 7.64 22.39
CA HIS A 536 -19.75 7.46 21.08
C HIS A 536 -21.26 7.59 21.14
N LEU A 537 -21.90 7.13 22.22
CA LEU A 537 -23.33 7.28 22.42
C LEU A 537 -23.74 8.75 22.47
N THR A 538 -22.97 9.58 23.17
CA THR A 538 -23.15 11.03 23.16
C THR A 538 -23.02 11.59 21.75
N LEU A 539 -21.95 11.25 21.01
CA LEU A 539 -21.76 11.73 19.63
C LEU A 539 -22.92 11.32 18.70
N ILE A 540 -23.42 10.08 18.82
CA ILE A 540 -24.60 9.61 18.09
C ILE A 540 -25.82 10.48 18.44
N ALA A 541 -26.04 10.76 19.73
CA ALA A 541 -27.14 11.61 20.16
C ALA A 541 -27.03 13.04 19.60
N GLU A 542 -25.82 13.59 19.54
CA GLU A 542 -25.58 14.91 18.95
C GLU A 542 -25.89 14.95 17.46
N GLU A 543 -25.49 13.92 16.70
CA GLU A 543 -25.83 13.83 15.29
C GLU A 543 -27.34 13.69 15.07
N VAL A 544 -28.07 13.00 15.96
CA VAL A 544 -29.55 12.96 15.92
C VAL A 544 -30.14 14.35 16.15
N VAL A 545 -29.66 15.10 17.16
CA VAL A 545 -30.15 16.47 17.42
C VAL A 545 -29.87 17.39 16.22
N LYS A 546 -28.66 17.32 15.66
CA LYS A 546 -28.27 18.08 14.47
C LYS A 546 -29.15 17.74 13.28
N PHE A 547 -29.43 16.45 13.06
CA PHE A 547 -30.34 16.00 12.00
C PHE A 547 -31.74 16.61 12.16
N VAL A 548 -32.32 16.53 13.35
CA VAL A 548 -33.67 17.10 13.62
C VAL A 548 -33.69 18.61 13.39
N GLN A 549 -32.62 19.33 13.72
CA GLN A 549 -32.50 20.78 13.47
C GLN A 549 -32.43 21.11 11.97
N LEU A 550 -31.73 20.29 11.18
CA LEU A 550 -31.63 20.46 9.73
C LEU A 550 -32.94 20.10 9.02
N TYR A 551 -33.73 19.20 9.59
CA TYR A 551 -34.90 18.59 8.96
C TYR A 551 -36.14 18.58 9.89
N PRO A 552 -36.63 19.74 10.37
CA PRO A 552 -37.66 19.82 11.42
C PRO A 552 -39.04 19.27 11.01
N ASP A 553 -39.41 19.34 9.74
CA ASP A 553 -40.72 18.89 9.21
C ASP A 553 -40.58 17.67 8.26
N SER A 554 -39.56 16.83 8.46
CA SER A 554 -39.13 15.91 7.41
C SER A 554 -40.02 14.69 7.22
N PHE A 555 -40.21 13.88 8.26
CA PHE A 555 -40.94 12.61 8.13
C PHE A 555 -41.76 12.30 9.38
N ASP A 556 -43.08 12.14 9.22
CA ASP A 556 -44.04 11.87 10.31
C ASP A 556 -43.59 10.73 11.25
N LEU A 557 -43.03 9.66 10.67
CA LEU A 557 -42.55 8.48 11.42
C LEU A 557 -41.32 8.77 12.29
N ILE A 558 -40.48 9.72 11.89
CA ILE A 558 -39.32 10.15 12.68
C ILE A 558 -39.79 11.15 13.74
N ASN A 559 -40.67 12.09 13.37
CA ASN A 559 -41.23 13.08 14.29
C ASN A 559 -41.89 12.41 15.50
N GLU A 560 -42.63 11.31 15.31
CA GLU A 560 -43.19 10.52 16.43
C GLU A 560 -42.12 10.06 17.45
N LYS A 561 -40.91 9.76 16.99
CA LYS A 561 -39.80 9.30 17.83
C LYS A 561 -39.05 10.43 18.51
N VAL A 562 -38.81 11.53 17.79
CA VAL A 562 -38.00 12.67 18.28
C VAL A 562 -38.82 13.70 19.06
N GLU A 563 -40.14 13.78 18.86
CA GLU A 563 -41.04 14.63 19.66
C GLU A 563 -41.60 13.88 20.88
N SER A 564 -41.09 12.69 21.16
CA SER A 564 -41.49 11.93 22.33
C SER A 564 -40.99 12.62 23.60
N GLU A 565 -41.85 12.73 24.63
CA GLU A 565 -41.52 13.35 25.93
C GLU A 565 -40.23 12.78 26.54
N LYS A 566 -39.97 11.48 26.33
CA LYS A 566 -38.75 10.82 26.80
C LYS A 566 -37.49 11.31 26.09
N TRP A 567 -37.57 11.59 24.79
CA TRP A 567 -36.45 12.10 24.02
C TRP A 567 -36.19 13.57 24.33
N GLU A 568 -37.24 14.38 24.42
CA GLU A 568 -37.12 15.79 24.81
C GLU A 568 -36.46 15.94 26.19
N ASP A 569 -36.92 15.18 27.20
CA ASP A 569 -36.34 15.14 28.54
C ASP A 569 -34.86 14.73 28.53
N TYR A 570 -34.51 13.72 27.73
CA TYR A 570 -33.12 13.29 27.56
C TYR A 570 -32.25 14.41 26.97
N VAL A 571 -32.72 15.09 25.91
CA VAL A 571 -31.96 16.16 25.24
C VAL A 571 -31.82 17.39 26.14
N SER A 572 -32.89 17.82 26.80
CA SER A 572 -32.92 19.06 27.59
C SER A 572 -32.17 18.94 28.91
N HIS A 573 -32.09 17.75 29.50
CA HIS A 573 -31.46 17.52 30.79
C HIS A 573 -30.18 16.70 30.65
N VAL A 574 -30.31 15.43 30.24
CA VAL A 574 -29.20 14.48 30.33
C VAL A 574 -28.08 14.80 29.35
N LEU A 575 -28.41 15.06 28.08
CA LEU A 575 -27.43 15.42 27.05
C LEU A 575 -26.84 16.81 27.32
N TYR A 576 -27.66 17.77 27.73
CA TYR A 576 -27.21 19.12 28.10
C TYR A 576 -26.19 19.07 29.25
N ASP A 577 -26.51 18.42 30.36
CA ASP A 577 -25.61 18.28 31.51
C ASP A 577 -24.32 17.55 31.13
N THR A 578 -24.42 16.57 30.23
CA THR A 578 -23.27 15.82 29.72
C THR A 578 -22.37 16.71 28.88
N ARG A 579 -22.94 17.59 28.03
CA ARG A 579 -22.19 18.59 27.25
C ARG A 579 -21.47 19.60 28.14
N GLU A 580 -22.15 20.14 29.15
CA GLU A 580 -21.52 21.08 30.08
C GLU A 580 -20.31 20.46 30.79
N LYS A 581 -20.43 19.20 31.23
CA LYS A 581 -19.32 18.47 31.85
C LYS A 581 -18.14 18.24 30.91
N TYR A 582 -18.40 18.01 29.62
CA TYR A 582 -17.33 17.78 28.65
C TYR A 582 -16.69 19.07 28.11
N ASN A 583 -17.45 20.16 28.05
CA ASN A 583 -16.95 21.49 27.66
C ASN A 583 -16.28 22.23 28.82
N ALA A 584 -16.41 21.74 30.06
CA ALA A 584 -15.69 22.26 31.20
C ALA A 584 -14.17 22.11 30.99
N ILE A 585 -13.46 23.24 30.91
CA ILE A 585 -12.00 23.28 30.80
C ILE A 585 -11.41 22.64 32.06
N LEU A 586 -10.61 21.58 31.88
CA LEU A 586 -9.87 20.93 32.96
C LEU A 586 -8.83 21.90 33.54
N GLY A 587 -9.19 22.60 34.63
CA GLY A 587 -8.25 23.32 35.50
C GLY A 587 -8.46 24.84 35.72
N GLY A 588 -9.66 25.39 35.48
CA GLY A 588 -9.99 26.79 35.85
C GLY A 588 -10.92 26.85 37.07
N ASP A 589 -10.63 27.73 38.04
CA ASP A 589 -11.49 27.95 39.21
C ASP A 589 -12.87 28.50 38.81
N GLU A 590 -13.92 28.11 39.56
CA GLU A 590 -15.34 28.42 39.31
C GLU A 590 -15.62 29.92 39.11
N ASP A 591 -14.79 30.82 39.67
CA ASP A 591 -14.99 32.27 39.62
C ASP A 591 -14.64 32.89 38.24
N THR A 592 -13.87 32.21 37.40
CA THR A 592 -13.61 32.64 36.00
C THR A 592 -14.74 32.27 35.03
N PHE A 593 -15.74 31.52 35.50
CA PHE A 593 -16.81 30.94 34.69
C PHE A 593 -17.95 31.94 34.43
N GLU A 594 -18.29 32.82 35.39
CA GLU A 594 -19.39 33.79 35.24
C GLU A 594 -19.08 34.93 34.26
N GLU A 595 -17.81 35.35 34.11
CA GLU A 595 -17.43 36.43 33.18
C GLU A 595 -17.38 35.95 31.72
N GLY A 596 -16.98 34.70 31.45
CA GLY A 596 -16.90 34.14 30.09
C GLY A 596 -18.25 33.71 29.50
N LEU A 597 -19.20 33.27 30.33
CA LEU A 597 -20.56 32.91 29.92
C LEU A 597 -21.38 34.13 29.45
N GLY A 598 -21.06 35.33 29.95
CA GLY A 598 -21.71 36.58 29.53
C GLY A 598 -21.42 36.95 28.08
N GLU A 599 -20.19 36.74 27.60
CA GLU A 599 -19.78 37.10 26.24
C GLU A 599 -20.28 36.09 25.19
N ILE A 600 -20.30 34.79 25.50
CA ILE A 600 -20.73 33.75 24.55
C ILE A 600 -22.24 33.76 24.31
N ILE A 601 -23.05 34.14 25.32
CA ILE A 601 -24.51 34.21 25.19
C ILE A 601 -24.96 35.43 24.33
N GLU A 602 -24.16 36.51 24.24
CA GLU A 602 -24.47 37.65 23.35
C GLU A 602 -24.15 37.37 21.88
N GLU A 603 -23.10 36.59 21.57
CA GLU A 603 -22.75 36.25 20.18
C GLU A 603 -23.76 35.27 19.54
N VAL A 604 -24.30 34.31 20.31
CA VAL A 604 -25.28 33.34 19.78
C VAL A 604 -26.68 33.94 19.53
N LYS A 605 -27.00 35.09 20.15
CA LYS A 605 -28.29 35.77 19.93
C LYS A 605 -28.28 36.75 18.75
N THR A 606 -27.12 37.06 18.18
CA THR A 606 -26.97 38.11 17.14
C THR A 606 -26.38 37.62 15.81
N GLY A 607 -26.14 36.31 15.65
CA GLY A 607 -25.76 35.67 14.39
C GLY A 607 -26.95 35.10 13.63
#